data_AF-A0A2U1QWZ0-F1
#
_entry.id   AF-A0A2U1QWZ0-F1
#
_cell.length_a   1.000
_cell.length_b   1.000
_cell.length_c   1.000
_cell.angle_alpha   90.00
_cell.angle_beta   90.00
_cell.angle_gamma   90.00
#
_symmetry.space_group_name_H-M   'P 1'
#
loop_
_entity.id
_entity.type
_entity.pdbx_description
1 polymer ?
#
loop_
_entity_poly.entity_id
_entity_poly.type
_entity_poly.pdbx_seq_one_letter_code
_entity_poly.pdbx_strand_id
1 'polypeptide(L)'
;MIQTGIKVKSVIVFIKENLSIIIILPALFGGLWQLFELWSIAPSFIRFFSISQIVPDGLFILFLLIYCSLPFLGAHLVHTAIIKDDKTTFELMTLPIIKNKKVKLKVYGLGFLLLTLCGIILYLYSSFIDDTIIRMDMGLILAIPLIAFSNLFLNNCYNTTSPESKYNYKLGNFLLLILYCAIAIYAFKRVHKIRLPRNIANIEYITAVTQKKYPDSKNEILYFNDKFIFFKITDKHKIDKETDELTEKIEILKLDDLFIK
;
A
#
# COMPACT_ATOMS: atom_id res chain seq x y z
N MET A 1 -27.69 -0.06 -2.46
CA MET A 1 -27.61 -1.52 -2.64
C MET A 1 -27.32 -1.78 -4.10
N ILE A 2 -26.07 -2.06 -4.48
CA ILE A 2 -25.82 -2.61 -5.81
C ILE A 2 -26.01 -4.11 -5.64
N GLN A 3 -27.21 -4.62 -5.97
CA GLN A 3 -27.29 -6.01 -6.41
C GLN A 3 -26.45 -6.04 -7.68
N THR A 4 -25.15 -6.25 -7.55
CA THR A 4 -24.35 -6.64 -8.69
C THR A 4 -24.83 -8.04 -9.02
N GLY A 5 -25.91 -8.13 -9.80
CA GLY A 5 -26.24 -9.30 -10.60
C GLY A 5 -25.17 -9.50 -11.68
N ILE A 6 -23.90 -9.31 -11.32
CA ILE A 6 -22.73 -9.62 -12.12
C ILE A 6 -22.72 -11.13 -12.15
N LYS A 7 -23.38 -11.67 -13.18
CA LYS A 7 -23.30 -13.08 -13.52
C LYS A 7 -21.82 -13.35 -13.78
N VAL A 8 -21.30 -14.49 -13.32
CA VAL A 8 -19.91 -14.91 -13.60
C VAL A 8 -19.60 -14.80 -15.10
N LYS A 9 -20.59 -15.12 -15.94
CA LYS A 9 -20.54 -14.91 -17.39
C LYS A 9 -20.19 -13.47 -17.80
N SER A 10 -20.77 -12.46 -17.14
CA SER A 10 -20.47 -11.05 -17.38
C SER A 10 -19.05 -10.67 -16.98
N VAL A 11 -18.50 -11.24 -15.90
CA VAL A 11 -17.09 -11.04 -15.52
C VAL A 11 -16.16 -11.63 -16.56
N ILE A 12 -16.44 -12.87 -16.99
CA ILE A 12 -15.63 -13.55 -18.01
C ILE A 12 -15.66 -12.78 -19.33
N VAL A 13 -16.84 -12.33 -19.75
CA VAL A 13 -17.00 -11.48 -20.95
C VAL A 13 -16.22 -10.19 -20.79
N PHE A 14 -16.34 -9.50 -19.66
CA PHE A 14 -15.58 -8.28 -19.38
C PHE A 14 -14.06 -8.50 -19.44
N ILE A 15 -13.53 -9.55 -18.79
CA ILE A 15 -12.09 -9.88 -18.82
C ILE A 15 -11.66 -10.16 -20.26
N LYS A 16 -12.44 -10.94 -21.02
CA LYS A 16 -12.13 -11.29 -22.41
C LYS A 16 -12.13 -10.05 -23.32
N GLU A 17 -13.09 -9.16 -23.15
CA GLU A 17 -13.22 -7.91 -23.93
C GLU A 17 -12.16 -6.87 -23.56
N ASN A 18 -11.63 -6.91 -22.33
CA ASN A 18 -10.69 -5.91 -21.80
C ASN A 18 -9.30 -6.49 -21.50
N LEU A 19 -8.97 -7.69 -22.00
CA LEU A 19 -7.72 -8.39 -21.67
C LEU A 19 -6.48 -7.53 -21.98
N SER A 20 -6.48 -6.84 -23.11
CA SER A 20 -5.39 -5.93 -23.50
C SER A 20 -5.17 -4.83 -22.47
N ILE A 21 -6.25 -4.22 -21.95
CA ILE A 21 -6.16 -3.18 -20.92
C ILE A 21 -5.63 -3.78 -19.62
N ILE A 22 -6.13 -4.95 -19.22
CA ILE A 22 -5.70 -5.66 -18.01
C ILE A 22 -4.21 -5.99 -18.05
N ILE A 23 -3.65 -6.28 -19.22
CA ILE A 23 -2.21 -6.56 -19.40
C ILE A 23 -1.38 -5.28 -19.45
N ILE A 24 -1.87 -4.23 -20.12
CA ILE A 24 -1.13 -2.96 -20.30
C ILE A 24 -1.10 -2.14 -19.01
N LEU A 25 -2.16 -2.16 -18.22
CA LEU A 25 -2.33 -1.31 -17.05
C LEU A 25 -1.31 -1.58 -15.93
N PRO A 26 -0.98 -2.84 -15.56
CA PRO A 26 0.14 -3.15 -14.69
C PRO A 26 1.45 -2.56 -15.22
N ALA A 27 1.78 -2.79 -16.49
CA ALA A 27 3.01 -2.27 -17.08
C ALA A 27 3.04 -0.73 -17.04
N LEU A 28 1.94 -0.06 -17.35
CA LEU A 28 1.84 1.39 -17.25
C LEU A 28 2.12 1.88 -15.83
N PHE A 29 1.54 1.22 -14.82
CA PHE A 29 1.81 1.58 -13.42
C PHE A 29 3.25 1.30 -12.99
N GLY A 30 3.85 0.19 -13.44
CA GLY A 30 5.26 -0.11 -13.21
C GLY A 30 6.18 0.97 -13.79
N GLY A 31 5.91 1.38 -15.03
CA GLY A 31 6.64 2.46 -15.69
C GLY A 31 6.46 3.81 -14.98
N LEU A 32 5.23 4.16 -14.59
CA LEU A 32 4.97 5.39 -13.82
C LEU A 32 5.69 5.38 -12.47
N TRP A 33 5.68 4.24 -11.77
CA TRP A 33 6.40 4.10 -10.51
C TRP A 33 7.91 4.35 -10.70
N GLN A 34 8.52 3.67 -11.65
CA GLN A 34 9.95 3.82 -11.94
C GLN A 34 10.31 5.25 -12.38
N LEU A 35 9.41 5.90 -13.14
CA LEU A 35 9.55 7.31 -13.51
C LEU A 35 9.56 8.22 -12.27
N PHE A 36 8.63 8.01 -11.33
CA PHE A 36 8.58 8.80 -10.10
C PHE A 36 9.79 8.56 -9.20
N GLU A 37 10.30 7.33 -9.10
CA GLU A 37 11.54 7.04 -8.36
C GLU A 37 12.72 7.82 -8.94
N LEU A 38 12.94 7.75 -10.26
CA LEU A 38 14.03 8.48 -10.91
C LEU A 38 13.85 10.00 -10.81
N TRP A 39 12.62 10.50 -11.02
CA TRP A 39 12.29 11.93 -10.87
C TRP A 39 12.61 12.42 -9.46
N SER A 40 12.27 11.64 -8.43
CA SER A 40 12.47 12.01 -7.02
C SER A 40 13.93 12.23 -6.66
N ILE A 41 14.85 11.64 -7.44
CA ILE A 41 16.28 11.88 -7.32
C ILE A 41 16.66 13.13 -8.12
N ALA A 42 16.43 13.12 -9.44
CA ALA A 42 16.54 14.28 -10.31
C ALA A 42 15.85 14.01 -11.66
N PRO A 43 15.17 15.00 -12.29
CA PRO A 43 14.51 14.80 -13.59
C PRO A 43 15.45 14.30 -14.70
N SER A 44 16.73 14.66 -14.66
CA SER A 44 17.73 14.21 -15.64
C SER A 44 17.99 12.70 -15.59
N PHE A 45 17.62 12.02 -14.51
CA PHE A 45 17.82 10.58 -14.34
C PHE A 45 16.75 9.71 -14.98
N ILE A 46 15.68 10.30 -15.52
CA ILE A 46 14.68 9.58 -16.32
C ILE A 46 15.32 8.85 -17.51
N ARG A 47 16.47 9.33 -18.03
CA ARG A 47 17.22 8.64 -19.10
C ARG A 47 17.77 7.26 -18.71
N PHE A 48 17.84 6.95 -17.42
CA PHE A 48 18.27 5.65 -16.90
C PHE A 48 17.09 4.71 -16.62
N PHE A 49 15.90 5.05 -17.10
CA PHE A 49 14.71 4.21 -17.06
C PHE A 49 14.94 2.86 -17.74
N SER A 50 14.50 1.77 -17.10
CA SER A 50 14.68 0.41 -17.60
C SER A 50 13.38 -0.21 -18.09
N ILE A 51 13.29 -0.40 -19.40
CA ILE A 51 12.13 -1.01 -20.05
C ILE A 51 11.89 -2.45 -19.57
N SER A 52 12.96 -3.20 -19.29
CA SER A 52 12.91 -4.60 -18.82
C SER A 52 12.27 -4.73 -17.44
N GLN A 53 12.30 -3.69 -16.61
CA GLN A 53 11.72 -3.71 -15.27
C GLN A 53 10.25 -3.29 -15.21
N ILE A 54 9.72 -2.66 -16.26
CA ILE A 54 8.32 -2.20 -16.32
C ILE A 54 7.36 -3.35 -16.00
N VAL A 55 7.60 -4.53 -16.58
CA VAL A 55 6.73 -5.69 -16.42
C VAL A 55 6.80 -6.25 -14.99
N PRO A 56 7.99 -6.60 -14.44
CA PRO A 56 8.11 -6.99 -13.03
C PRO A 56 7.50 -5.99 -12.04
N ASP A 57 7.79 -4.69 -12.21
CA ASP A 57 7.27 -3.63 -11.33
C ASP A 57 5.76 -3.49 -11.45
N GLY A 58 5.24 -3.61 -12.68
CA GLY A 58 3.81 -3.61 -12.93
C GLY A 58 3.09 -4.79 -12.29
N LEU A 59 3.65 -6.00 -12.41
CA LEU A 59 3.13 -7.20 -11.75
C LEU A 59 3.18 -7.06 -10.23
N PHE A 60 4.22 -6.45 -9.69
CA PHE A 60 4.33 -6.17 -8.27
C PHE A 60 3.26 -5.20 -7.78
N ILE A 61 3.01 -4.11 -8.52
CA ILE A 61 1.90 -3.19 -8.21
C ILE A 61 0.55 -3.89 -8.30
N LEU A 62 0.34 -4.74 -9.32
CA LEU A 62 -0.88 -5.52 -9.44
C LEU A 62 -1.05 -6.46 -8.24
N PHE A 63 0.02 -7.13 -7.81
CA PHE A 63 0.02 -7.96 -6.60
C PHE A 63 -0.39 -7.12 -5.37
N LEU A 64 0.18 -5.92 -5.18
CA LEU A 64 -0.21 -5.03 -4.09
C LEU A 64 -1.67 -4.60 -4.17
N LEU A 65 -2.19 -4.30 -5.37
CA LEU A 65 -3.60 -3.93 -5.57
C LEU A 65 -4.54 -5.09 -5.23
N ILE A 66 -4.24 -6.30 -5.72
CA ILE A 66 -5.00 -7.51 -5.38
C ILE A 66 -4.97 -7.72 -3.86
N TYR A 67 -3.77 -7.64 -3.26
CA TYR A 67 -3.57 -7.79 -1.83
C TYR A 67 -4.42 -6.82 -1.01
N CYS A 68 -4.37 -5.53 -1.34
CA CYS A 68 -5.18 -4.49 -0.70
C CYS A 68 -6.69 -4.64 -0.95
N SER A 69 -7.09 -5.29 -2.05
CA SER A 69 -8.50 -5.52 -2.40
C SER A 69 -9.13 -6.74 -1.71
N LEU A 70 -8.33 -7.75 -1.36
CA LEU A 70 -8.81 -8.99 -0.73
C LEU A 70 -9.66 -8.76 0.52
N PRO A 71 -9.32 -7.83 1.43
CA PRO A 71 -10.14 -7.59 2.61
C PRO A 71 -11.51 -7.00 2.27
N PHE A 72 -11.62 -6.17 1.23
CA PHE A 72 -12.90 -5.67 0.75
C PHE A 72 -13.75 -6.79 0.14
N LEU A 73 -13.12 -7.69 -0.61
CA LEU A 73 -13.79 -8.87 -1.15
C LEU A 73 -14.29 -9.77 -0.02
N GLY A 74 -13.44 -10.07 0.97
CA GLY A 74 -13.81 -10.87 2.14
C GLY A 74 -14.93 -10.25 2.94
N ALA A 75 -14.85 -8.95 3.21
CA ALA A 75 -15.90 -8.19 3.90
C ALA A 75 -17.23 -8.23 3.13
N HIS A 76 -17.17 -8.13 1.79
CA HIS A 76 -18.35 -8.26 0.93
C HIS A 76 -18.93 -9.68 0.92
N LEU A 77 -18.09 -10.72 0.87
CA LEU A 77 -18.51 -12.12 0.92
C LEU A 77 -19.17 -12.45 2.27
N VAL A 78 -18.59 -12.00 3.39
CA VAL A 78 -19.19 -12.15 4.72
C VAL A 78 -20.55 -11.45 4.79
N HIS A 79 -20.63 -10.20 4.34
CA HIS A 79 -21.88 -9.45 4.30
C HIS A 79 -22.95 -10.14 3.44
N THR A 80 -22.58 -10.65 2.27
CA THR A 80 -23.53 -11.32 1.37
C THR A 80 -23.94 -12.70 1.89
N ALA A 81 -23.03 -13.49 2.45
CA ALA A 81 -23.34 -14.78 3.06
C ALA A 81 -24.33 -14.61 4.23
N ILE A 82 -24.07 -13.65 5.13
CA ILE A 82 -24.94 -13.34 6.27
C ILE A 82 -26.34 -12.90 5.83
N ILE A 83 -26.47 -12.16 4.73
CA ILE A 83 -27.77 -11.62 4.26
C ILE A 83 -28.53 -12.59 3.36
N LYS A 84 -27.83 -13.41 2.55
CA LYS A 84 -28.48 -14.35 1.64
C LYS A 84 -29.02 -15.58 2.34
N ASP A 85 -28.31 -16.05 3.37
CA ASP A 85 -28.67 -17.32 4.00
C ASP A 85 -29.94 -17.19 4.84
N ASP A 86 -30.43 -15.97 5.09
CA ASP A 86 -31.80 -15.82 5.61
C ASP A 86 -32.29 -14.40 5.85
N LYS A 87 -33.54 -14.15 5.44
CA LYS A 87 -34.41 -13.26 6.21
C LYS A 87 -34.80 -13.87 7.57
N THR A 88 -34.64 -15.19 7.77
CA THR A 88 -35.07 -15.96 8.95
C THR A 88 -33.96 -16.20 10.01
N THR A 89 -32.83 -16.86 9.73
CA THR A 89 -31.65 -17.02 10.61
C THR A 89 -30.89 -15.74 10.96
N PHE A 90 -30.82 -14.69 10.12
CA PHE A 90 -30.28 -13.40 10.63
C PHE A 90 -31.27 -12.73 11.59
N GLU A 91 -32.59 -12.88 11.41
CA GLU A 91 -33.61 -12.44 12.39
C GLU A 91 -33.64 -13.31 13.66
N LEU A 92 -33.14 -14.55 13.60
CA LEU A 92 -32.98 -15.46 14.75
C LEU A 92 -31.63 -15.30 15.48
N MET A 93 -30.54 -14.98 14.77
CA MET A 93 -29.20 -14.75 15.35
C MET A 93 -28.92 -13.29 15.70
N THR A 94 -29.48 -12.31 14.99
CA THR A 94 -29.65 -11.00 15.59
C THR A 94 -30.69 -11.19 16.67
N LEU A 95 -30.19 -11.29 17.90
CA LEU A 95 -30.99 -11.46 19.10
C LEU A 95 -32.35 -10.76 18.92
N PRO A 96 -33.50 -11.38 19.25
CA PRO A 96 -34.83 -10.75 19.17
C PRO A 96 -34.92 -9.39 19.90
N ILE A 97 -33.88 -9.06 20.68
CA ILE A 97 -33.52 -7.80 21.33
C ILE A 97 -33.40 -6.59 20.37
N ILE A 98 -33.08 -6.75 19.07
CA ILE A 98 -32.79 -5.59 18.19
C ILE A 98 -33.89 -5.29 17.15
N LYS A 99 -35.18 -5.41 17.51
CA LYS A 99 -36.23 -4.70 16.75
C LYS A 99 -36.10 -3.18 16.90
N ASN A 100 -35.46 -2.72 17.97
CA ASN A 100 -35.32 -1.29 18.23
C ASN A 100 -34.18 -0.70 17.40
N LYS A 101 -34.55 0.16 16.43
CA LYS A 101 -33.65 0.96 15.58
C LYS A 101 -32.54 1.67 16.38
N LYS A 102 -32.84 2.14 17.61
CA LYS A 102 -31.84 2.79 18.49
C LYS A 102 -30.79 1.81 19.02
N VAL A 103 -31.19 0.59 19.38
CA VAL A 103 -30.25 -0.45 19.84
C VAL A 103 -29.36 -0.89 18.68
N LYS A 104 -29.93 -1.07 17.48
CA LYS A 104 -29.19 -1.42 16.25
C LYS A 104 -28.10 -0.38 15.95
N LEU A 105 -28.46 0.90 16.05
CA LEU A 105 -27.54 2.00 15.83
C LEU A 105 -26.40 2.01 16.87
N LYS A 106 -26.70 1.75 18.16
CA LYS A 106 -25.68 1.66 19.21
C LYS A 106 -24.71 0.51 18.98
N VAL A 107 -25.22 -0.67 18.63
CA VAL A 107 -24.37 -1.86 18.35
C VAL A 107 -23.45 -1.59 17.17
N TYR A 108 -23.98 -1.06 16.06
CA TYR A 108 -23.13 -0.77 14.91
C TYR A 108 -22.16 0.38 15.15
N GLY A 109 -22.58 1.43 15.87
CA GLY A 109 -21.70 2.54 16.24
C GLY A 109 -20.56 2.09 17.14
N LEU A 110 -20.83 1.23 18.12
CA LEU A 110 -19.81 0.65 19.00
C LEU A 110 -18.86 -0.26 18.21
N GLY A 111 -19.38 -1.11 17.33
CA GLY A 111 -18.57 -1.97 16.46
C GLY A 111 -17.64 -1.16 15.54
N PHE A 112 -18.17 -0.10 14.92
CA PHE A 112 -17.37 0.85 14.13
C PHE A 112 -16.23 1.46 14.94
N LEU A 113 -16.52 1.94 16.16
CA LEU A 113 -15.53 2.57 17.02
C LEU A 113 -14.43 1.59 17.45
N LEU A 114 -14.80 0.38 17.90
CA LEU A 114 -13.86 -0.64 18.34
C LEU A 114 -12.97 -1.14 17.20
N LEU A 115 -13.53 -1.43 16.03
CA LEU A 115 -12.76 -1.90 14.87
C LEU A 115 -11.81 -0.82 14.35
N THR A 116 -12.26 0.43 14.29
CA THR A 116 -11.42 1.55 13.85
C THR A 116 -10.29 1.80 14.84
N LEU A 117 -10.59 1.79 16.14
CA LEU A 117 -9.56 1.94 17.18
C LEU A 117 -8.54 0.80 17.14
N CYS A 118 -8.99 -0.45 16.99
CA CYS A 118 -8.11 -1.61 16.85
C CYS A 118 -7.22 -1.49 15.60
N GLY A 119 -7.80 -1.11 14.46
CA GLY A 119 -7.05 -0.87 13.22
C GLY A 119 -6.00 0.24 13.36
N ILE A 120 -6.34 1.35 14.04
CA ILE A 120 -5.41 2.44 14.32
C ILE A 120 -4.29 1.97 15.26
N ILE A 121 -4.60 1.24 16.33
CA ILE A 121 -3.59 0.71 17.26
C ILE A 121 -2.62 -0.22 16.53
N LEU A 122 -3.13 -1.13 15.68
CA LEU A 122 -2.28 -2.03 14.88
C LEU A 122 -1.42 -1.26 13.88
N TYR A 123 -1.98 -0.24 13.22
CA TYR A 123 -1.22 0.66 12.35
C TYR A 123 -0.10 1.38 13.13
N LEU A 124 -0.42 1.99 14.27
CA LEU A 124 0.58 2.70 15.09
C LEU A 124 1.65 1.73 15.60
N TYR A 125 1.26 0.56 16.11
CA TYR A 125 2.17 -0.50 16.53
C TYR A 125 3.13 -0.91 15.39
N SER A 126 2.60 -1.10 14.18
CA SER A 126 3.42 -1.37 13.00
C SER A 126 4.31 -0.17 12.64
N SER A 127 3.87 1.06 12.89
CA SER A 127 4.66 2.24 12.55
C SER A 127 5.90 2.44 13.42
N PHE A 128 5.84 2.05 14.70
CA PHE A 128 6.90 2.30 15.69
C PHE A 128 7.90 1.14 15.85
N ILE A 129 7.56 -0.08 15.46
CA ILE A 129 8.47 -1.23 15.60
C ILE A 129 9.26 -1.42 14.33
N ASP A 130 10.53 -1.03 14.34
CA ASP A 130 11.35 -0.89 13.13
C ASP A 130 12.16 -2.15 12.74
N ASP A 131 12.14 -3.21 13.57
CA ASP A 131 13.25 -4.16 13.55
C ASP A 131 13.05 -5.50 12.81
N THR A 132 11.84 -5.85 12.35
CA THR A 132 11.69 -7.07 11.53
C THR A 132 10.62 -6.91 10.46
N ILE A 133 11.04 -7.02 9.19
CA ILE A 133 10.18 -7.00 8.00
C ILE A 133 8.93 -7.87 8.22
N ILE A 134 9.13 -9.08 8.77
CA ILE A 134 8.06 -10.06 9.01
C ILE A 134 6.99 -9.58 10.01
N ARG A 135 7.35 -8.92 11.12
CA ARG A 135 6.36 -8.48 12.12
C ARG A 135 5.62 -7.21 11.69
N MET A 136 6.32 -6.37 10.94
CA MET A 136 5.80 -5.10 10.42
C MET A 136 4.69 -5.33 9.40
N ASP A 137 4.88 -6.29 8.49
CA ASP A 137 3.90 -6.58 7.45
C ASP A 137 2.59 -7.05 8.08
N MET A 138 2.63 -7.95 9.07
CA MET A 138 1.42 -8.48 9.72
C MET A 138 0.50 -7.40 10.32
N GLY A 139 1.04 -6.30 10.85
CA GLY A 139 0.23 -5.20 11.39
C GLY A 139 -0.58 -4.47 10.33
N LEU A 140 0.04 -4.12 9.20
CA LEU A 140 -0.65 -3.50 8.06
C LEU A 140 -1.65 -4.47 7.43
N ILE A 141 -1.26 -5.73 7.30
CA ILE A 141 -2.08 -6.81 6.78
C ILE A 141 -3.39 -6.95 7.57
N LEU A 142 -3.35 -6.78 8.89
CA LEU A 142 -4.53 -6.86 9.76
C LEU A 142 -5.31 -5.53 9.82
N ALA A 143 -4.62 -4.39 9.75
CA ALA A 143 -5.26 -3.07 9.81
C ALA A 143 -6.20 -2.82 8.61
N ILE A 144 -5.80 -3.19 7.39
CA ILE A 144 -6.60 -2.96 6.17
C ILE A 144 -7.98 -3.66 6.26
N PRO A 145 -8.09 -4.97 6.57
CA PRO A 145 -9.36 -5.63 6.82
C PRO A 145 -10.20 -4.97 7.89
N LEU A 146 -9.62 -4.62 9.04
CA LEU A 146 -10.40 -4.05 10.16
C LEU A 146 -11.05 -2.73 9.76
N ILE A 147 -10.34 -1.90 9.00
CA ILE A 147 -10.88 -0.62 8.51
C ILE A 147 -11.91 -0.86 7.39
N ALA A 148 -11.71 -1.89 6.54
CA ALA A 148 -12.71 -2.32 5.56
C ALA A 148 -14.01 -2.78 6.25
N PHE A 149 -13.90 -3.51 7.35
CA PHE A 149 -15.03 -3.87 8.18
C PHE A 149 -15.67 -2.64 8.84
N SER A 150 -14.88 -1.69 9.38
CA SER A 150 -15.41 -0.44 9.93
C SER A 150 -16.31 0.30 8.94
N ASN A 151 -15.94 0.32 7.65
CA ASN A 151 -16.76 0.92 6.60
C ASN A 151 -18.13 0.23 6.44
N LEU A 152 -18.19 -1.10 6.59
CA LEU A 152 -19.46 -1.83 6.59
C LEU A 152 -20.35 -1.43 7.77
N PHE A 153 -19.78 -1.34 8.97
CA PHE A 153 -20.51 -0.91 10.17
C PHE A 153 -21.03 0.53 10.01
N LEU A 154 -20.20 1.43 9.48
CA LEU A 154 -20.58 2.82 9.25
C LEU A 154 -21.69 2.95 8.20
N ASN A 155 -21.63 2.18 7.12
CA ASN A 155 -22.68 2.11 6.11
C ASN A 155 -24.00 1.58 6.70
N ASN A 156 -23.95 0.59 7.58
CA ASN A 156 -25.12 0.10 8.30
C ASN A 156 -25.72 1.17 9.23
N CYS A 157 -24.89 1.95 9.92
CA CYS A 157 -25.36 3.12 10.68
C CYS A 157 -26.03 4.16 9.76
N TYR A 158 -25.43 4.48 8.61
CA TYR A 158 -25.98 5.41 7.63
C TYR A 158 -27.38 5.01 7.15
N ASN A 159 -27.57 3.73 6.82
CA ASN A 159 -28.85 3.20 6.36
C ASN A 159 -29.90 3.12 7.48
N THR A 160 -29.46 2.99 8.73
CA THR A 160 -30.33 2.87 9.90
C THR A 160 -30.64 4.21 10.56
N THR A 161 -30.00 5.32 10.19
CA THR A 161 -30.20 6.60 10.90
C THR A 161 -31.37 7.45 10.35
N SER A 162 -31.77 8.50 11.07
CA SER A 162 -32.66 9.55 10.54
C SER A 162 -31.97 10.37 9.44
N PRO A 163 -32.72 11.00 8.51
CA PRO A 163 -32.15 11.83 7.44
C PRO A 163 -31.21 12.92 7.93
N GLU A 164 -31.55 13.61 9.01
CA GLU A 164 -30.74 14.70 9.61
C GLU A 164 -29.36 14.22 10.05
N SER A 165 -29.27 13.01 10.62
CA SER A 165 -28.00 12.45 11.09
C SER A 165 -27.16 11.82 9.98
N LYS A 166 -27.67 11.68 8.75
CA LYS A 166 -26.90 11.08 7.63
C LYS A 166 -25.64 11.87 7.29
N TYR A 167 -25.62 13.17 7.57
CA TYR A 167 -24.45 14.02 7.36
C TYR A 167 -23.23 13.53 8.16
N ASN A 168 -23.41 13.19 9.45
CA ASN A 168 -22.32 12.73 10.31
C ASN A 168 -21.69 11.43 9.81
N TYR A 169 -22.49 10.52 9.25
CA TYR A 169 -21.99 9.27 8.68
C TYR A 169 -21.27 9.49 7.33
N LYS A 170 -21.69 10.48 6.53
CA LYS A 170 -20.93 10.90 5.34
C LYS A 170 -19.56 11.47 5.74
N LEU A 171 -19.52 12.30 6.78
CA LEU A 171 -18.26 12.80 7.35
C LEU A 171 -17.38 11.64 7.85
N GLY A 172 -17.97 10.66 8.55
CA GLY A 172 -17.26 9.44 8.96
C GLY A 172 -16.65 8.67 7.78
N ASN A 173 -17.39 8.51 6.66
CA ASN A 173 -16.88 7.86 5.45
C ASN A 173 -15.71 8.65 4.85
N PHE A 174 -15.80 9.98 4.86
CA PHE A 174 -14.72 10.85 4.40
C PHE A 174 -13.47 10.74 5.27
N LEU A 175 -13.62 10.69 6.60
CA LEU A 175 -12.51 10.47 7.53
C LEU A 175 -11.88 9.08 7.35
N LEU A 176 -12.69 8.04 7.13
CA LEU A 176 -12.18 6.70 6.79
C LEU A 176 -11.38 6.73 5.48
N LEU A 177 -11.83 7.47 4.46
CA LEU A 177 -11.09 7.63 3.21
C LEU A 177 -9.72 8.29 3.45
N ILE A 178 -9.65 9.35 4.27
CA ILE A 178 -8.37 9.96 4.65
C ILE A 178 -7.46 8.94 5.34
N LEU A 179 -8.01 8.13 6.26
CA LEU A 179 -7.26 7.07 6.93
C LEU A 179 -6.73 6.02 5.94
N TYR A 180 -7.52 5.61 4.94
CA TYR A 180 -7.05 4.71 3.88
C TYR A 180 -5.90 5.30 3.08
N CYS A 181 -6.00 6.58 2.69
CA CYS A 181 -4.92 7.26 1.99
C CYS A 181 -3.65 7.29 2.83
N ALA A 182 -3.76 7.58 4.13
CA ALA A 182 -2.62 7.58 5.05
C ALA A 182 -1.94 6.20 5.15
N ILE A 183 -2.73 5.13 5.29
CA ILE A 183 -2.22 3.75 5.34
C ILE A 183 -1.59 3.35 4.01
N ALA A 184 -2.21 3.70 2.88
CA ALA A 184 -1.67 3.41 1.56
C ALA A 184 -0.33 4.12 1.33
N ILE A 185 -0.22 5.40 1.70
CA ILE A 185 1.04 6.16 1.62
C ILE A 185 2.11 5.53 2.52
N TYR A 186 1.74 5.12 3.74
CA TYR A 186 2.67 4.45 4.64
C TYR A 186 3.16 3.11 4.09
N ALA A 187 2.23 2.27 3.60
CA ALA A 187 2.54 0.99 2.96
C ALA A 187 3.46 1.18 1.75
N PHE A 188 3.19 2.18 0.90
CA PHE A 188 4.02 2.54 -0.24
C PHE A 188 5.46 2.90 0.19
N LYS A 189 5.61 3.78 1.19
CA LYS A 189 6.93 4.16 1.72
C LYS A 189 7.69 2.95 2.28
N ARG A 190 6.99 2.03 2.93
CA ARG A 190 7.58 0.81 3.48
C ARG A 190 8.01 -0.18 2.42
N VAL A 191 7.14 -0.43 1.43
CA VAL A 191 7.46 -1.27 0.27
C VAL A 191 8.71 -0.76 -0.43
N HIS A 192 8.84 0.55 -0.62
CA HIS A 192 10.04 1.16 -1.20
C HIS A 192 11.30 0.85 -0.36
N LYS A 193 11.23 0.89 0.98
CA LYS A 193 12.35 0.52 1.87
C LYS A 193 12.74 -0.96 1.80
N ILE A 194 11.80 -1.86 1.51
CA ILE A 194 12.03 -3.32 1.45
C ILE A 194 12.70 -3.75 0.13
N ARG A 195 12.61 -2.94 -0.93
CA ARG A 195 13.13 -3.27 -2.26
C ARG A 195 14.63 -3.57 -2.31
N LEU A 196 15.41 -3.11 -1.33
CA LEU A 196 16.83 -3.45 -1.19
C LEU A 196 17.00 -4.61 -0.20
N PRO A 197 17.29 -5.83 -0.69
CA PRO A 197 17.51 -6.96 0.19
C PRO A 197 18.84 -6.76 0.93
N ARG A 198 18.81 -6.81 2.27
CA ARG A 198 20.02 -6.57 3.08
C ARG A 198 21.08 -7.67 2.92
N ASN A 199 20.68 -8.85 2.46
CA ASN A 199 21.50 -10.06 2.45
C ASN A 199 21.86 -10.50 1.02
N ILE A 200 22.25 -9.57 0.16
CA ILE A 200 22.81 -9.90 -1.15
C ILE A 200 24.31 -9.65 -1.11
N ALA A 201 25.11 -10.71 -1.28
CA ALA A 201 26.57 -10.64 -1.31
C ALA A 201 27.09 -9.62 -2.34
N ASN A 202 26.41 -9.49 -3.47
CA ASN A 202 26.75 -8.50 -4.50
C ASN A 202 26.61 -7.06 -3.99
N ILE A 203 25.61 -6.77 -3.14
CA ILE A 203 25.44 -5.43 -2.57
C ILE A 203 26.61 -5.12 -1.63
N GLU A 204 27.03 -6.07 -0.80
CA GLU A 204 28.21 -5.91 0.07
C GLU A 204 29.48 -5.63 -0.74
N TYR A 205 29.70 -6.38 -1.84
CA TYR A 205 30.82 -6.13 -2.75
C TYR A 205 30.78 -4.74 -3.36
N ILE A 206 29.62 -4.31 -3.86
CA ILE A 206 29.45 -3.00 -4.49
C ILE A 206 29.67 -1.90 -3.45
N THR A 207 29.11 -2.03 -2.24
CA THR A 207 29.36 -1.10 -1.14
C THR A 207 30.84 -1.03 -0.79
N ALA A 208 31.56 -2.14 -0.78
CA ALA A 208 33.00 -2.16 -0.53
C ALA A 208 33.80 -1.46 -1.65
N VAL A 209 33.43 -1.65 -2.92
CA VAL A 209 34.04 -0.95 -4.06
C VAL A 209 33.83 0.57 -3.95
N THR A 210 32.60 1.01 -3.65
CA THR A 210 32.28 2.43 -3.46
C THR A 210 33.00 3.01 -2.25
N GLN A 211 33.05 2.28 -1.12
CA GLN A 211 33.77 2.72 0.09
C GLN A 211 35.27 2.84 -0.16
N LYS A 212 35.86 1.94 -0.95
CA LYS A 212 37.29 2.04 -1.30
C LYS A 212 37.59 3.30 -2.12
N LYS A 213 36.67 3.71 -2.99
CA LYS A 213 36.79 4.93 -3.80
C LYS A 213 36.50 6.20 -2.98
N TYR A 214 35.66 6.08 -1.96
CA TYR A 214 35.17 7.17 -1.11
C TYR A 214 35.25 6.76 0.38
N PRO A 215 36.47 6.70 0.97
CA PRO A 215 36.70 6.08 2.28
C PRO A 215 36.04 6.82 3.45
N ASP A 216 35.99 8.16 3.40
CA ASP A 216 35.45 8.99 4.49
C ASP A 216 33.98 9.42 4.27
N SER A 217 33.33 8.84 3.25
CA SER A 217 31.98 9.20 2.85
C SER A 217 30.93 8.22 3.40
N LYS A 218 29.71 8.71 3.61
CA LYS A 218 28.53 7.87 3.81
C LYS A 218 27.95 7.53 2.44
N ASN A 219 27.74 6.24 2.18
CA ASN A 219 27.21 5.74 0.92
C ASN A 219 25.79 5.17 1.13
N GLU A 220 24.84 5.59 0.31
CA GLU A 220 23.45 5.12 0.33
C GLU A 220 22.98 4.79 -1.09
N ILE A 221 22.35 3.63 -1.28
CA ILE A 221 21.76 3.28 -2.58
C ILE A 221 20.42 3.98 -2.68
N LEU A 222 20.27 4.88 -3.65
CA LEU A 222 19.02 5.60 -3.90
C LEU A 222 18.08 4.83 -4.83
N TYR A 223 18.67 4.16 -5.81
CA TYR A 223 17.93 3.47 -6.88
C TYR A 223 18.84 2.44 -7.53
N PHE A 224 18.24 1.35 -8.00
CA PHE A 224 18.92 0.39 -8.84
C PHE A 224 17.96 -0.20 -9.86
N ASN A 225 18.49 -0.52 -11.04
CA ASN A 225 17.81 -1.35 -12.00
C ASN A 225 18.70 -2.50 -12.49
N ASP A 226 18.25 -3.19 -13.53
CA ASP A 226 19.00 -4.26 -14.18
C ASP A 226 20.27 -3.80 -14.92
N LYS A 227 20.52 -2.48 -15.00
CA LYS A 227 21.69 -1.91 -15.71
C LYS A 227 22.55 -0.99 -14.85
N PHE A 228 21.97 -0.29 -13.88
CA PHE A 228 22.57 0.82 -13.17
C PHE A 228 22.27 0.76 -11.67
N ILE A 229 23.21 1.24 -10.85
CA ILE A 229 23.03 1.53 -9.43
C ILE A 229 23.39 2.98 -9.16
N PHE A 230 22.56 3.66 -8.38
CA PHE A 230 22.72 5.05 -7.98
C PHE A 230 23.14 5.10 -6.53
N PHE A 231 24.35 5.59 -6.28
CA PHE A 231 24.87 5.86 -4.96
C PHE A 231 24.80 7.34 -4.66
N LYS A 232 24.19 7.67 -3.52
CA LYS A 232 24.38 8.94 -2.85
C LYS A 232 25.63 8.85 -1.99
N ILE A 233 26.59 9.71 -2.28
CA ILE A 233 27.84 9.86 -1.55
C ILE A 233 27.74 11.18 -0.80
N THR A 234 27.70 11.11 0.53
CA THR A 234 27.72 12.29 1.40
C THR A 234 29.09 12.36 2.05
N ASP A 235 29.86 13.39 1.70
CA ASP A 235 31.15 13.68 2.32
C ASP A 235 30.91 14.20 3.75
N LYS A 236 31.55 13.60 4.76
CA LYS A 236 31.37 14.00 6.16
C LYS A 236 32.11 15.28 6.53
N HIS A 237 33.13 15.66 5.76
CA HIS A 237 34.05 16.73 6.11
C HIS A 237 33.90 17.96 5.22
N LYS A 238 33.20 17.83 4.10
CA LYS A 238 33.02 18.92 3.14
C LYS A 238 31.63 19.52 3.26
N ILE A 239 31.57 20.72 3.83
CA ILE A 239 30.37 21.56 3.84
C ILE A 239 30.42 22.45 2.61
N ASP A 240 29.32 22.50 1.87
CA ASP A 240 29.12 23.48 0.81
C ASP A 240 28.93 24.86 1.44
N LYS A 241 29.80 25.81 1.07
CA LYS A 241 29.81 27.15 1.68
C LYS A 241 28.58 27.98 1.33
N GLU A 242 27.86 27.64 0.25
CA GLU A 242 26.68 28.39 -0.18
C GLU A 242 25.42 27.94 0.53
N THR A 243 25.29 26.64 0.81
CA THR A 243 24.09 26.05 1.43
C THR A 243 24.26 25.73 2.91
N ASP A 244 25.50 25.71 3.41
CA ASP A 244 25.86 25.20 4.74
C ASP A 244 25.44 23.73 4.95
N GLU A 245 25.24 22.99 3.85
CA GLU A 245 24.91 21.56 3.86
C GLU A 245 26.11 20.70 3.46
N LEU A 246 26.11 19.43 3.87
CA LEU A 246 27.15 18.48 3.44
C LEU A 246 27.13 18.32 1.93
N THR A 247 28.30 18.28 1.29
CA THR A 247 28.37 18.09 -0.16
C THR A 247 27.86 16.70 -0.53
N GLU A 248 26.79 16.66 -1.32
CA GLU A 248 26.20 15.43 -1.83
C GLU A 248 26.58 15.21 -3.30
N LYS A 249 26.99 13.99 -3.64
CA LYS A 249 27.24 13.58 -5.02
C LYS A 249 26.49 12.30 -5.33
N ILE A 250 25.92 12.23 -6.53
CA ILE A 250 25.32 11.00 -7.05
C ILE A 250 26.32 10.34 -8.01
N GLU A 251 26.72 9.13 -7.68
CA GLU A 251 27.51 8.27 -8.56
C GLU A 251 26.61 7.20 -9.18
N ILE A 252 26.74 7.00 -10.48
CA ILE A 252 26.00 6.00 -11.23
C ILE A 252 27.00 4.95 -11.70
N LEU A 253 26.82 3.72 -11.22
CA LEU A 253 27.63 2.57 -11.60
C LEU A 253 26.86 1.69 -12.58
N LYS A 254 27.49 1.23 -13.64
CA LYS A 254 26.94 0.19 -14.50
C LYS A 254 27.18 -1.18 -13.88
N LEU A 255 26.17 -2.04 -13.89
CA LEU A 255 26.29 -3.39 -13.34
C LEU A 255 27.32 -4.25 -14.08
N ASP A 256 27.42 -4.09 -15.40
CA ASP A 256 28.39 -4.86 -16.22
C ASP A 256 29.84 -4.61 -15.78
N ASP A 257 30.16 -3.39 -15.33
CA ASP A 257 31.51 -3.01 -14.89
C ASP A 257 31.86 -3.61 -13.51
N LEU A 258 30.87 -4.11 -12.77
CA LEU A 258 31.04 -4.61 -11.40
C LEU A 258 31.34 -6.12 -11.34
N PHE A 259 30.89 -6.89 -12.33
CA PHE A 259 30.97 -8.36 -12.32
C PHE A 259 32.04 -8.95 -13.25
N ILE A 260 32.73 -8.14 -14.04
CA ILE A 260 33.81 -8.58 -14.91
C ILE A 260 35.14 -8.36 -14.18
N LYS A 261 35.54 -9.32 -13.34
CA LYS A 261 36.92 -9.45 -12.82
C LYS A 261 37.32 -10.90 -12.66
#